data_AF-A0A2V9JPU9-F1
#
_entry.id   AF-A0A2V9JPU9-F1
#
_cell.length_a   1.000
_cell.length_b   1.000
_cell.length_c   1.000
_cell.angle_alpha   90.00
_cell.angle_beta   90.00
_cell.angle_gamma   90.00
#
_symmetry.space_group_name_H-M   'P 1'
#
loop_
_entity.id
_entity.type
_entity.pdbx_description
1 polymer ?
#
loop_
_entity_poly.entity_id
_entity_poly.type
_entity_poly.pdbx_seq_one_letter_code
_entity_poly.pdbx_strand_id
1 'polypeptide(L)'
;MGRVEATRDLLVGEMQGYKSNRNPQTRRILLLLSLSVFLQGRPALSQTTEIETNQKGPPNYGSPDVAGSKGEPSLDLGSQATQDERYQKVLADYRAGKLEQAVHELRALDSAAARNALGVVLETMSDHRGALAAFQEALALQPDFPGAAYNEAKLLMREGRNWAAISQLQSALDRHRGRDDTTFSLQMLLVEAYAAVGQPKRAAEILEALLAEKPDSAEVHFCRAMNYGSLDSFDAAVREYREGLRLKPHDSAGLMGLAKALLKLTKTSDATPCLEEYVRLKPNDAEGFYVLGCAWRDAGRSVLAGCSTQPGRLRHQVPFRKNVVANRSLKRLSRILKPPSG
;
A
#
# COMPACT_ATOMS: atom_id res chain seq x y z
N MET A 1 -19.51 -4.14 -27.31
CA MET A 1 -19.18 -5.10 -26.23
C MET A 1 -17.75 -5.63 -26.22
N GLY A 2 -16.84 -5.26 -27.14
CA GLY A 2 -15.49 -5.87 -27.22
C GLY A 2 -14.30 -5.07 -26.67
N ARG A 3 -14.48 -4.01 -25.86
CA ARG A 3 -13.35 -3.20 -25.32
C ARG A 3 -13.28 -3.10 -23.79
N VAL A 4 -14.27 -3.63 -23.08
CA VAL A 4 -14.31 -3.64 -21.60
C VAL A 4 -13.74 -4.96 -21.03
N GLU A 5 -13.73 -6.05 -21.81
CA GLU A 5 -13.16 -7.33 -21.38
C GLU A 5 -11.62 -7.34 -21.47
N ALA A 6 -11.02 -6.65 -22.45
CA ALA A 6 -9.56 -6.57 -22.60
C ALA A 6 -8.85 -5.79 -21.47
N THR A 7 -9.54 -4.88 -20.80
CA THR A 7 -9.02 -4.14 -19.62
C THR A 7 -9.20 -4.92 -18.31
N ARG A 8 -10.15 -5.88 -18.28
CA ARG A 8 -10.37 -6.77 -17.13
C ARG A 8 -9.31 -7.87 -17.05
N ASP A 9 -8.88 -8.40 -18.20
CA ASP A 9 -7.85 -9.44 -18.27
C ASP A 9 -6.42 -8.91 -18.04
N LEU A 10 -6.17 -7.63 -18.31
CA LEU A 10 -4.89 -6.97 -17.98
C LEU A 10 -4.71 -6.75 -16.46
N LEU A 11 -5.80 -6.56 -15.71
CA LEU A 11 -5.78 -6.38 -14.26
C LEU A 11 -5.68 -7.71 -13.49
N VAL A 12 -6.13 -8.82 -14.07
CA VAL A 12 -6.06 -10.15 -13.43
C VAL A 12 -4.67 -10.79 -13.57
N GLY A 13 -3.91 -10.45 -14.62
CA GLY A 13 -2.53 -10.92 -14.83
C GLY A 13 -1.47 -10.32 -13.91
N GLU A 14 -1.70 -9.13 -13.34
CA GLU A 14 -0.71 -8.42 -12.50
C GLU A 14 -0.71 -8.89 -11.02
N MET A 15 -1.66 -9.74 -10.61
CA MET A 15 -1.82 -10.16 -9.20
C MET A 15 -1.09 -11.48 -8.83
N GLN A 16 -0.44 -12.18 -9.76
CA GLN A 16 0.21 -13.48 -9.48
C GLN A 16 1.74 -13.44 -9.26
N GLY A 17 2.33 -12.26 -9.08
CA GLY A 17 3.78 -12.08 -8.84
C GLY A 17 4.19 -11.74 -7.40
N TYR A 18 3.34 -12.00 -6.40
CA TYR A 18 3.44 -11.39 -5.07
C TYR A 18 4.49 -11.99 -4.08
N LYS A 19 5.47 -12.77 -4.56
CA LYS A 19 6.66 -13.16 -3.75
C LYS A 19 7.98 -13.04 -4.49
N SER A 20 8.56 -11.86 -4.44
CA SER A 20 9.90 -11.64 -3.89
C SER A 20 10.18 -10.14 -3.92
N ASN A 21 10.59 -9.60 -2.78
CA ASN A 21 10.83 -8.18 -2.55
C ASN A 21 12.03 -7.68 -3.39
N ARG A 22 11.87 -6.58 -4.17
CA ARG A 22 12.88 -5.67 -4.81
C ARG A 22 12.42 -4.97 -6.13
N ASN A 23 11.14 -4.57 -6.31
CA ASN A 23 10.66 -4.09 -7.63
C ASN A 23 10.30 -2.56 -7.69
N PRO A 24 10.84 -1.76 -8.64
CA PRO A 24 10.51 -0.33 -8.92
C PRO A 24 9.04 0.01 -9.22
N GLN A 25 8.13 -0.95 -9.16
CA GLN A 25 6.69 -0.77 -9.28
C GLN A 25 6.06 -0.16 -8.00
N THR A 26 6.58 -0.44 -6.79
CA THR A 26 6.11 0.21 -5.55
C THR A 26 6.41 1.71 -5.54
N ARG A 27 7.55 2.07 -6.12
CA ARG A 27 7.95 3.44 -6.48
C ARG A 27 6.99 4.08 -7.48
N ARG A 28 6.46 3.29 -8.41
CA ARG A 28 5.48 3.69 -9.43
C ARG A 28 4.08 3.91 -8.82
N ILE A 29 3.69 3.10 -7.83
CA ILE A 29 2.43 3.23 -7.07
C ILE A 29 2.47 4.43 -6.11
N LEU A 30 3.57 4.67 -5.42
CA LEU A 30 3.75 5.88 -4.58
C LEU A 30 3.74 7.17 -5.42
N LEU A 31 4.25 7.09 -6.65
CA LEU A 31 4.25 8.21 -7.59
C LEU A 31 2.87 8.40 -8.27
N LEU A 32 2.10 7.33 -8.45
CA LEU A 32 0.69 7.40 -8.85
C LEU A 32 -0.23 7.85 -7.69
N LEU A 33 0.11 7.56 -6.43
CA LEU A 33 -0.58 8.07 -5.25
C LEU A 33 -0.22 9.55 -4.98
N SER A 34 0.99 9.99 -5.30
CA SER A 34 1.36 11.41 -5.25
C SER A 34 0.84 12.22 -6.45
N LEU A 35 0.62 11.60 -7.62
CA LEU A 35 0.02 12.26 -8.80
C LEU A 35 -1.50 12.10 -8.93
N SER A 36 -2.14 11.10 -8.33
CA SER A 36 -3.62 10.96 -8.39
C SER A 36 -4.33 12.04 -7.58
N VAL A 37 -3.69 12.56 -6.52
CA VAL A 37 -4.16 13.74 -5.77
C VAL A 37 -4.16 15.00 -6.65
N PHE A 38 -3.29 15.10 -7.66
CA PHE A 38 -3.28 16.22 -8.61
C PHE A 38 -4.43 16.14 -9.64
N LEU A 39 -5.01 14.95 -9.87
CA LEU A 39 -6.14 14.77 -10.78
C LEU A 39 -7.52 14.79 -10.08
N GLN A 40 -7.56 14.71 -8.74
CA GLN A 40 -8.81 14.83 -7.96
C GLN A 40 -9.05 16.24 -7.37
N GLY A 41 -8.07 17.15 -7.47
CA GLY A 41 -8.24 18.57 -7.16
C GLY A 41 -8.94 19.34 -8.29
N ARG A 42 -10.21 19.05 -8.58
CA ARG A 42 -11.04 19.94 -9.42
C ARG A 42 -11.48 21.15 -8.57
N PRO A 43 -11.14 22.40 -8.93
CA PRO A 43 -12.03 23.50 -8.59
C PRO A 43 -13.33 23.29 -9.38
N ALA A 44 -14.47 23.48 -8.72
CA ALA A 44 -15.77 23.40 -9.36
C ALA A 44 -15.81 24.29 -10.60
N LEU A 45 -15.79 23.69 -11.80
CA LEU A 45 -16.25 24.36 -13.00
C LEU A 45 -17.65 23.87 -13.30
N SER A 46 -18.55 24.83 -13.08
CA SER A 46 -19.89 24.93 -13.63
C SER A 46 -20.03 24.23 -14.98
N GLN A 47 -21.16 23.53 -15.10
CA GLN A 47 -21.78 23.11 -16.35
C GLN A 47 -21.57 24.15 -17.46
N THR A 48 -20.93 23.76 -18.55
CA THR A 48 -21.36 24.19 -19.89
C THR A 48 -21.18 23.03 -20.85
N THR A 49 -22.33 22.59 -21.33
CA THR A 49 -22.57 21.66 -22.42
C THR A 49 -21.82 22.01 -23.70
N GLU A 50 -21.50 20.95 -24.43
CA GLU A 50 -21.18 20.88 -25.85
C GLU A 50 -21.97 21.90 -26.69
N ILE A 51 -21.27 22.65 -27.55
CA ILE A 51 -21.77 23.01 -28.88
C ILE A 51 -20.62 22.81 -29.88
N GLU A 52 -20.81 21.83 -30.76
CA GLU A 52 -20.08 21.63 -32.00
C GLU A 52 -20.05 22.91 -32.83
N THR A 53 -18.95 23.24 -33.51
CA THR A 53 -19.08 23.73 -34.90
C THR A 53 -17.83 23.44 -35.73
N ASN A 54 -18.15 23.03 -36.94
CA ASN A 54 -17.33 22.59 -38.04
C ASN A 54 -16.87 23.79 -38.90
N GLN A 55 -15.73 23.64 -39.55
CA GLN A 55 -15.13 24.38 -40.69
C GLN A 55 -15.87 25.57 -41.33
N LYS A 56 -15.17 26.71 -41.51
CA LYS A 56 -14.88 27.40 -42.80
C LYS A 56 -14.04 28.68 -42.59
N GLY A 57 -13.15 28.97 -43.55
CA GLY A 57 -12.20 30.10 -43.56
C GLY A 57 -12.82 31.50 -43.77
N PRO A 58 -11.98 32.56 -43.87
CA PRO A 58 -12.28 33.93 -43.41
C PRO A 58 -12.98 34.80 -44.47
N PRO A 59 -13.48 35.99 -44.07
CA PRO A 59 -12.73 37.19 -44.44
C PRO A 59 -12.70 38.33 -43.40
N ASN A 60 -11.64 39.11 -43.57
CA ASN A 60 -11.20 40.37 -42.97
C ASN A 60 -12.23 41.52 -43.02
N TYR A 61 -12.31 42.38 -41.99
CA TYR A 61 -12.53 43.85 -42.09
C TYR A 61 -12.27 44.57 -40.75
N GLY A 62 -11.28 45.47 -40.73
CA GLY A 62 -11.33 46.82 -40.15
C GLY A 62 -11.30 47.05 -38.63
N SER A 63 -10.17 47.55 -38.11
CA SER A 63 -10.09 48.42 -36.91
C SER A 63 -10.60 49.84 -37.25
N PRO A 64 -10.95 50.75 -36.30
CA PRO A 64 -10.06 51.19 -35.20
C PRO A 64 -10.70 51.46 -33.81
N ASP A 65 -9.82 51.41 -32.80
CA ASP A 65 -9.76 52.16 -31.53
C ASP A 65 -11.01 52.38 -30.66
N VAL A 66 -10.95 51.95 -29.37
CA VAL A 66 -10.88 52.83 -28.19
C VAL A 66 -10.48 52.01 -26.95
N ALA A 67 -9.52 52.55 -26.20
CA ALA A 67 -8.98 52.08 -24.94
C ALA A 67 -10.01 51.98 -23.80
N GLY A 68 -9.83 51.01 -22.91
CA GLY A 68 -10.60 50.89 -21.67
C GLY A 68 -10.12 49.76 -20.79
N SER A 69 -9.07 50.02 -20.02
CA SER A 69 -8.44 49.13 -19.05
C SER A 69 -9.40 48.52 -18.01
N LYS A 70 -9.53 47.19 -18.01
CA LYS A 70 -9.66 46.38 -16.79
C LYS A 70 -8.90 45.08 -17.04
N GLY A 71 -7.80 44.89 -16.32
CA GLY A 71 -6.99 43.67 -16.41
C GLY A 71 -7.81 42.46 -15.97
N GLU A 72 -8.21 41.64 -16.94
CA GLU A 72 -8.55 40.25 -16.71
C GLU A 72 -7.28 39.49 -16.31
N PRO A 73 -7.36 38.49 -15.41
CA PRO A 73 -6.21 37.63 -15.15
C PRO A 73 -5.93 36.84 -16.42
N SER A 74 -4.89 37.22 -17.17
CA SER A 74 -4.37 36.42 -18.26
C SER A 74 -3.92 35.07 -17.68
N LEU A 75 -4.73 34.03 -17.88
CA LEU A 75 -4.35 32.65 -17.66
C LEU A 75 -3.09 32.37 -18.49
N ASP A 76 -1.94 32.34 -17.83
CA ASP A 76 -0.64 32.06 -18.43
C ASP A 76 -0.54 30.57 -18.77
N LEU A 77 -1.19 30.20 -19.86
CA LEU A 77 -1.19 28.85 -20.44
C LEU A 77 0.22 28.44 -20.92
N GLY A 78 1.11 29.40 -21.16
CA GLY A 78 2.48 29.17 -21.62
C GLY A 78 3.40 28.64 -20.53
N SER A 79 3.36 29.22 -19.32
CA SER A 79 4.16 28.71 -18.20
C SER A 79 3.66 27.37 -17.65
N GLN A 80 2.34 27.15 -17.62
CA GLN A 80 1.76 25.87 -17.19
C GLN A 80 2.13 24.72 -18.14
N ALA A 81 2.09 24.95 -19.46
CA ALA A 81 2.55 23.95 -20.44
C ALA A 81 4.02 23.55 -20.21
N THR A 82 4.89 24.52 -19.88
CA THR A 82 6.30 24.21 -19.57
C THR A 82 6.51 23.48 -18.25
N GLN A 83 5.64 23.71 -17.24
CA GLN A 83 5.69 22.96 -15.98
C GLN A 83 5.25 21.51 -16.18
N ASP A 84 4.16 21.29 -16.91
CA ASP A 84 3.67 19.95 -17.23
C ASP A 84 4.69 19.15 -18.04
N GLU A 85 5.33 19.77 -19.03
CA GLU A 85 6.42 19.15 -19.80
C GLU A 85 7.61 18.76 -18.92
N ARG A 86 8.02 19.63 -17.99
CA ARG A 86 9.08 19.33 -17.01
C ARG A 86 8.69 18.18 -16.10
N TYR A 87 7.43 18.14 -15.63
CA TYR A 87 6.93 17.00 -14.85
C TYR A 87 6.94 15.70 -15.65
N GLN A 88 6.48 15.70 -16.90
CA GLN A 88 6.52 14.52 -17.76
C GLN A 88 7.94 14.03 -18.00
N LYS A 89 8.90 14.94 -18.15
CA LYS A 89 10.32 14.62 -18.25
C LYS A 89 10.83 13.95 -16.98
N VAL A 90 10.54 14.50 -15.80
CA VAL A 90 10.88 13.89 -14.50
C VAL A 90 10.34 12.46 -14.40
N LEU A 91 9.10 12.23 -14.82
CA LEU A 91 8.50 10.90 -14.84
C LEU A 91 9.26 9.93 -15.75
N ALA A 92 9.67 10.40 -16.94
CA ALA A 92 10.43 9.61 -17.90
C ALA A 92 11.82 9.26 -17.35
N ASP A 93 12.53 10.24 -16.80
CA ASP A 93 13.87 10.05 -16.22
C ASP A 93 13.83 9.10 -15.02
N TYR A 94 12.83 9.25 -14.15
CA TYR A 94 12.61 8.32 -13.04
C TYR A 94 12.35 6.89 -13.51
N ARG A 95 11.49 6.71 -14.52
CA ARG A 95 11.19 5.39 -15.12
C ARG A 95 12.42 4.78 -15.80
N ALA A 96 13.28 5.60 -16.36
CA ALA A 96 14.55 5.20 -16.95
C ALA A 96 15.66 4.98 -15.92
N GLY A 97 15.41 5.19 -14.62
CA GLY A 97 16.39 5.06 -13.56
C GLY A 97 17.42 6.20 -13.49
N LYS A 98 17.20 7.30 -14.22
CA LYS A 98 18.06 8.50 -14.24
C LYS A 98 17.69 9.42 -13.08
N LEU A 99 17.94 8.95 -11.86
CA LEU A 99 17.45 9.59 -10.64
C LEU A 99 18.09 10.96 -10.40
N GLU A 100 19.36 11.15 -10.75
CA GLU A 100 20.04 12.45 -10.60
C GLU A 100 19.45 13.53 -11.51
N GLN A 101 19.03 13.15 -12.72
CA GLN A 101 18.37 14.07 -13.67
C GLN A 101 16.99 14.46 -13.15
N ALA A 102 16.23 13.48 -12.64
CA ALA A 102 14.94 13.75 -12.00
C ALA A 102 15.09 14.70 -10.79
N VAL A 103 16.12 14.51 -9.94
CA VAL A 103 16.42 15.41 -8.82
C VAL A 103 16.74 16.83 -9.30
N HIS A 104 17.57 16.96 -10.33
CA HIS A 104 17.93 18.27 -10.88
C HIS A 104 16.70 19.04 -11.37
N GLU A 105 15.85 18.39 -12.16
CA GLU A 105 14.62 19.00 -12.68
C GLU A 105 13.63 19.33 -11.56
N LEU A 106 13.47 18.45 -10.57
CA LEU A 106 12.55 18.67 -9.45
C LEU A 106 12.97 19.84 -8.54
N ARG A 107 14.28 20.06 -8.35
CA ARG A 107 14.79 21.21 -7.59
C ARG A 107 14.52 22.55 -8.28
N ALA A 108 14.34 22.55 -9.59
CA ALA A 108 14.01 23.74 -10.36
C ALA A 108 12.51 24.09 -10.31
N LEU A 109 11.67 23.23 -9.74
CA LEU A 109 10.23 23.43 -9.63
C LEU A 109 9.86 23.90 -8.23
N ASP A 110 9.20 25.07 -8.17
CA ASP A 110 8.79 25.68 -6.91
C ASP A 110 7.34 25.33 -6.53
N SER A 111 7.08 24.05 -6.21
CA SER A 111 5.78 23.63 -5.69
C SER A 111 5.89 22.58 -4.57
N ALA A 112 4.84 22.46 -3.74
CA ALA A 112 4.76 21.41 -2.72
C ALA A 112 4.77 20.01 -3.36
N ALA A 113 4.08 19.84 -4.49
CA ALA A 113 4.07 18.59 -5.25
C ALA A 113 5.47 18.22 -5.77
N ALA A 114 6.24 19.19 -6.29
CA ALA A 114 7.63 18.97 -6.73
C ALA A 114 8.53 18.55 -5.57
N ARG A 115 8.44 19.23 -4.42
CA ARG A 115 9.24 18.90 -3.24
C ARG A 115 8.90 17.55 -2.64
N ASN A 116 7.62 17.18 -2.64
CA ASN A 116 7.23 15.83 -2.26
C ASN A 116 7.76 14.77 -3.24
N ALA A 117 7.67 15.02 -4.56
CA ALA A 117 8.24 14.14 -5.56
C ALA A 117 9.78 14.02 -5.41
N LEU A 118 10.46 15.13 -5.12
CA LEU A 118 11.89 15.16 -4.82
C LEU A 118 12.21 14.28 -3.62
N GLY A 119 11.43 14.37 -2.54
CA GLY A 119 11.58 13.52 -1.37
C GLY A 119 11.46 12.03 -1.70
N VAL A 120 10.50 11.64 -2.54
CA VAL A 120 10.34 10.25 -3.00
C VAL A 120 11.55 9.77 -3.82
N VAL A 121 12.09 10.62 -4.71
CA VAL A 121 13.27 10.29 -5.53
C VAL A 121 14.53 10.19 -4.65
N LEU A 122 14.70 11.06 -3.67
CA LEU A 122 15.82 11.01 -2.73
C LEU A 122 15.74 9.78 -1.80
N GLU A 123 14.54 9.43 -1.32
CA GLU A 123 14.31 8.21 -0.54
C GLU A 123 14.69 6.98 -1.36
N THR A 124 14.35 7.02 -2.64
CA THR A 124 14.71 6.03 -3.64
C THR A 124 16.23 5.90 -3.84
N MET A 125 16.97 6.99 -3.72
CA MET A 125 18.44 7.01 -3.72
C MET A 125 19.05 6.64 -2.37
N SER A 126 18.22 6.27 -1.37
CA SER A 126 18.63 6.06 0.03
C SER A 126 19.16 7.32 0.74
N ASP A 127 18.95 8.51 0.17
CA ASP A 127 19.21 9.78 0.84
C ASP A 127 18.03 10.14 1.76
N HIS A 128 17.99 9.50 2.92
CA HIS A 128 16.91 9.69 3.91
C HIS A 128 16.87 11.11 4.46
N ARG A 129 18.03 11.73 4.66
CA ARG A 129 18.12 13.09 5.18
C ARG A 129 17.60 14.11 4.16
N GLY A 130 18.01 13.99 2.90
CA GLY A 130 17.52 14.83 1.81
C GLY A 130 16.02 14.60 1.56
N ALA A 131 15.55 13.35 1.65
CA ALA A 131 14.14 13.03 1.52
C ALA A 131 13.28 13.71 2.60
N LEU A 132 13.72 13.61 3.87
CA LEU A 132 13.03 14.24 4.98
C LEU A 132 12.97 15.76 4.81
N ALA A 133 14.08 16.40 4.44
CA ALA A 133 14.12 17.83 4.17
C ALA A 133 13.13 18.24 3.06
N ALA A 134 13.10 17.48 1.96
CA ALA A 134 12.20 17.76 0.84
C ALA A 134 10.71 17.59 1.22
N PHE A 135 10.35 16.60 2.05
CA PHE A 135 8.98 16.49 2.57
C PHE A 135 8.62 17.66 3.50
N GLN A 136 9.55 18.09 4.34
CA GLN A 136 9.36 19.25 5.22
C GLN A 136 9.21 20.55 4.44
N GLU A 137 9.99 20.74 3.37
CA GLU A 137 9.82 21.88 2.46
C GLU A 137 8.45 21.85 1.77
N ALA A 138 7.98 20.67 1.35
CA ALA A 138 6.64 20.53 0.77
C ALA A 138 5.54 20.98 1.76
N LEU A 139 5.68 20.57 3.03
CA LEU A 139 4.76 20.93 4.11
C LEU A 139 4.89 22.38 4.56
N ALA A 140 6.06 22.99 4.39
CA ALA A 140 6.26 24.42 4.64
C ALA A 140 5.49 25.29 3.63
N LEU A 141 5.41 24.84 2.36
CA LEU A 141 4.64 25.54 1.32
C LEU A 141 3.15 25.26 1.41
N GLN A 142 2.81 24.01 1.68
CA GLN A 142 1.43 23.55 1.78
C GLN A 142 1.27 22.70 3.05
N PRO A 143 0.91 23.32 4.18
CA PRO A 143 0.80 22.63 5.47
C PRO A 143 -0.26 21.53 5.52
N ASP A 144 -1.23 21.52 4.61
CA ASP A 144 -2.30 20.52 4.51
C ASP A 144 -2.04 19.47 3.42
N PHE A 145 -0.81 19.38 2.88
CA PHE A 145 -0.48 18.48 1.77
C PHE A 145 -0.39 17.00 2.22
N PRO A 146 -1.40 16.15 1.95
CA PRO A 146 -1.50 14.81 2.55
C PRO A 146 -0.38 13.88 2.10
N GLY A 147 0.06 14.03 0.84
CA GLY A 147 1.12 13.21 0.26
C GLY A 147 2.46 13.37 0.98
N ALA A 148 2.87 14.61 1.29
CA ALA A 148 4.12 14.83 2.03
C ALA A 148 4.00 14.42 3.50
N ALA A 149 2.85 14.67 4.14
CA ALA A 149 2.62 14.21 5.51
C ALA A 149 2.71 12.68 5.62
N TYR A 150 2.08 11.95 4.68
CA TYR A 150 2.15 10.50 4.61
C TYR A 150 3.60 10.01 4.42
N ASN A 151 4.31 10.59 3.45
CA ASN A 151 5.67 10.17 3.12
C ASN A 151 6.69 10.50 4.23
N GLU A 152 6.59 11.68 4.85
CA GLU A 152 7.39 12.07 6.01
C GLU A 152 7.15 11.09 7.16
N ALA A 153 5.89 10.87 7.54
CA ALA A 153 5.54 9.99 8.65
C ALA A 153 6.03 8.55 8.42
N LYS A 154 5.90 8.03 7.20
CA LYS A 154 6.38 6.70 6.83
C LYS A 154 7.91 6.60 6.93
N LEU A 155 8.63 7.63 6.50
CA LEU A 155 10.09 7.69 6.64
C LEU A 155 10.49 7.74 8.12
N LEU A 156 9.82 8.57 8.93
CA LEU A 156 10.04 8.66 10.37
C LEU A 156 9.81 7.32 11.08
N MET A 157 8.75 6.58 10.71
CA MET A 157 8.49 5.24 11.26
C MET A 157 9.61 4.25 10.90
N ARG A 158 10.13 4.31 9.66
CA ARG A 158 11.26 3.46 9.26
C ARG A 158 12.53 3.77 10.05
N GLU A 159 12.75 5.02 10.41
CA GLU A 159 13.85 5.45 11.29
C GLU A 159 13.59 5.13 12.78
N GLY A 160 12.46 4.51 13.12
CA GLY A 160 12.05 4.23 14.50
C GLY A 160 11.52 5.45 15.27
N ARG A 161 11.37 6.60 14.61
CA ARG A 161 10.87 7.85 15.18
C ARG A 161 9.33 7.88 15.19
N ASN A 162 8.72 6.81 15.72
CA ASN A 162 7.27 6.58 15.65
C ASN A 162 6.45 7.69 16.35
N TRP A 163 6.95 8.25 17.44
CA TRP A 163 6.29 9.37 18.12
C TRP A 163 6.26 10.66 17.29
N ALA A 164 7.33 10.94 16.55
CA ALA A 164 7.36 12.08 15.63
C ALA A 164 6.38 11.85 14.46
N ALA A 165 6.31 10.62 13.94
CA ALA A 165 5.33 10.26 12.92
C ALA A 165 3.89 10.45 13.40
N ILE A 166 3.56 10.01 14.63
CA ILE A 166 2.24 10.22 15.24
C ILE A 166 1.90 11.71 15.30
N SER A 167 2.80 12.53 15.85
CA SER A 167 2.59 13.97 15.97
C SER A 167 2.33 14.62 14.61
N GLN A 168 3.09 14.22 13.59
CA GLN A 168 2.95 14.77 12.25
C GLN A 168 1.64 14.35 11.59
N LEU A 169 1.24 13.08 11.71
CA LEU A 169 -0.01 12.56 11.17
C LEU A 169 -1.22 13.21 11.83
N GLN A 170 -1.21 13.36 13.16
CA GLN A 170 -2.28 14.06 13.88
C GLN A 170 -2.40 15.51 13.39
N SER A 171 -1.27 16.23 13.28
CA SER A 171 -1.31 17.60 12.81
C SER A 171 -1.78 17.73 11.35
N ALA A 172 -1.41 16.78 10.48
CA ALA A 172 -1.91 16.74 9.11
C ALA A 172 -3.41 16.50 9.05
N LEU A 173 -3.93 15.56 9.86
CA LEU A 173 -5.37 15.26 9.95
C LEU A 173 -6.17 16.43 10.55
N ASP A 174 -5.62 17.18 11.51
CA ASP A 174 -6.29 18.35 12.10
C ASP A 174 -6.45 19.49 11.07
N ARG A 175 -5.47 19.64 10.17
CA ARG A 175 -5.49 20.65 9.10
C ARG A 175 -6.36 20.20 7.92
N HIS A 176 -6.37 18.91 7.61
CA HIS A 176 -7.12 18.33 6.51
C HIS A 176 -8.55 17.95 6.94
N ARG A 177 -9.50 18.88 6.83
CA ARG A 177 -10.90 18.66 7.23
C ARG A 177 -11.76 17.87 6.22
N GLY A 178 -11.14 17.24 5.22
CA GLY A 178 -11.82 16.41 4.22
C GLY A 178 -12.07 14.98 4.71
N ARG A 179 -13.07 14.30 4.12
CA ARG A 179 -13.28 12.85 4.24
C ARG A 179 -13.11 12.19 2.89
N ASP A 180 -11.87 12.18 2.42
CA ASP A 180 -11.46 11.64 1.14
C ASP A 180 -10.48 10.46 1.32
N ASP A 181 -10.04 9.86 0.23
CA ASP A 181 -9.13 8.71 0.27
C ASP A 181 -7.74 9.06 0.82
N THR A 182 -7.33 10.34 0.77
CA THR A 182 -6.07 10.80 1.36
C THR A 182 -6.14 10.80 2.88
N THR A 183 -7.27 11.26 3.44
CA THR A 183 -7.57 11.21 4.88
C THR A 183 -7.59 9.77 5.40
N PHE A 184 -8.24 8.86 4.66
CA PHE A 184 -8.24 7.43 4.96
C PHE A 184 -6.81 6.86 5.05
N SER A 185 -5.95 7.19 4.08
CA SER A 185 -4.56 6.71 4.02
C SER A 185 -3.72 7.22 5.21
N LEU A 186 -3.91 8.48 5.62
CA LEU A 186 -3.27 9.06 6.79
C LEU A 186 -3.73 8.40 8.09
N GLN A 187 -5.04 8.14 8.23
CA GLN A 187 -5.60 7.46 9.40
C GLN A 187 -5.09 6.01 9.52
N MET A 188 -5.00 5.28 8.41
CA MET A 188 -4.42 3.93 8.39
C MET A 188 -2.94 3.94 8.80
N LEU A 189 -2.15 4.90 8.34
CA LEU A 189 -0.76 5.04 8.75
C LEU A 189 -0.64 5.42 10.25
N LEU A 190 -1.58 6.22 10.77
CA LEU A 190 -1.63 6.56 12.19
C LEU A 190 -1.95 5.34 13.06
N VAL A 191 -2.81 4.43 12.59
CA VAL A 191 -3.07 3.12 13.24
C VAL A 191 -1.78 2.30 13.33
N GLU A 192 -1.02 2.20 12.24
CA GLU A 192 0.26 1.49 12.23
C GLU A 192 1.26 2.14 13.20
N ALA A 193 1.34 3.47 13.23
CA ALA A 193 2.22 4.21 14.12
C ALA A 193 1.87 3.98 15.60
N TYR A 194 0.58 3.98 15.96
CA TYR A 194 0.14 3.65 17.31
C TYR A 194 0.43 2.21 17.70
N ALA A 195 0.25 1.26 16.79
CA ALA A 195 0.64 -0.14 17.02
C ALA A 195 2.14 -0.26 17.31
N ALA A 196 2.99 0.47 16.56
CA ALA A 196 4.44 0.45 16.73
C ALA A 196 4.94 1.01 18.07
N VAL A 197 4.16 1.87 18.74
CA VAL A 197 4.48 2.39 20.09
C VAL A 197 3.70 1.70 21.21
N GLY A 198 3.01 0.59 20.92
CA GLY A 198 2.26 -0.16 21.92
C GLY A 198 1.02 0.57 22.44
N GLN A 199 0.34 1.34 21.59
CA GLN A 199 -0.94 2.01 21.90
C GLN A 199 -2.11 1.41 21.12
N PRO A 200 -2.44 0.13 21.34
CA PRO A 200 -3.50 -0.54 20.60
C PRO A 200 -4.88 0.08 20.82
N LYS A 201 -5.14 0.70 21.99
CA LYS A 201 -6.42 1.38 22.29
C LYS A 201 -6.67 2.57 21.37
N ARG A 202 -5.67 3.43 21.15
CA ARG A 202 -5.80 4.58 20.21
C ARG A 202 -5.96 4.12 18.77
N ALA A 203 -5.24 3.07 18.38
CA ALA A 203 -5.43 2.44 17.08
C ALA A 203 -6.87 1.88 16.91
N ALA A 204 -7.45 1.28 17.96
CA ALA A 204 -8.81 0.75 17.92
C ALA A 204 -9.86 1.86 17.71
N GLU A 205 -9.73 3.00 18.37
CA GLU A 205 -10.63 4.16 18.20
C GLU A 205 -10.70 4.62 16.72
N ILE A 206 -9.54 4.71 16.06
CA ILE A 206 -9.47 5.10 14.64
C ILE A 206 -10.09 4.01 13.75
N LEU A 207 -9.77 2.74 14.01
CA LEU A 207 -10.29 1.62 13.23
C LEU A 207 -11.83 1.48 13.34
N GLU A 208 -12.40 1.78 14.51
CA GLU A 208 -13.84 1.80 14.70
C GLU A 208 -14.52 2.90 13.87
N ALA A 209 -13.96 4.10 13.86
CA ALA A 209 -14.44 5.19 13.02
C ALA A 209 -14.34 4.84 11.52
N LEU A 210 -13.22 4.24 11.10
CA LEU A 210 -13.00 3.83 9.72
C LEU A 210 -13.98 2.74 9.25
N LEU A 211 -14.30 1.76 10.10
CA LEU A 211 -15.31 0.73 9.78
C LEU A 211 -16.72 1.29 9.75
N ALA A 212 -17.03 2.29 10.58
CA ALA A 212 -18.34 2.94 10.53
C ALA A 212 -18.55 3.67 9.18
N GLU A 213 -17.50 4.23 8.60
CA GLU A 213 -17.56 4.92 7.30
C GLU A 213 -17.45 3.95 6.11
N LYS A 214 -16.56 2.96 6.18
CA LYS A 214 -16.26 2.00 5.12
C LYS A 214 -16.33 0.56 5.65
N PRO A 215 -17.53 0.00 5.88
CA PRO A 215 -17.70 -1.31 6.50
C PRO A 215 -17.13 -2.45 5.65
N ASP A 216 -17.08 -2.30 4.32
CA ASP A 216 -16.55 -3.32 3.40
C ASP A 216 -15.05 -3.12 3.08
N SER A 217 -14.30 -2.47 3.97
CA SER A 217 -12.85 -2.29 3.79
C SER A 217 -12.05 -3.45 4.35
N ALA A 218 -11.62 -4.36 3.46
CA ALA A 218 -10.77 -5.49 3.82
C ALA A 218 -9.50 -5.07 4.59
N GLU A 219 -8.92 -3.92 4.22
CA GLU A 219 -7.69 -3.40 4.82
C GLU A 219 -7.91 -2.95 6.26
N VAL A 220 -9.05 -2.32 6.55
CA VAL A 220 -9.41 -1.94 7.92
C VAL A 220 -9.66 -3.18 8.77
N HIS A 221 -10.35 -4.20 8.23
CA HIS A 221 -10.51 -5.49 8.90
C HIS A 221 -9.18 -6.17 9.23
N PHE A 222 -8.21 -6.19 8.30
CA PHE A 222 -6.88 -6.73 8.56
C PHE A 222 -6.14 -5.94 9.66
N CYS A 223 -6.17 -4.61 9.63
CA CYS A 223 -5.55 -3.81 10.67
C CYS A 223 -6.22 -3.97 12.03
N ARG A 224 -7.55 -4.11 12.08
CA ARG A 224 -8.27 -4.43 13.32
C ARG A 224 -7.94 -5.81 13.84
N ALA A 225 -7.78 -6.79 12.96
CA ALA A 225 -7.32 -8.12 13.34
C ALA A 225 -5.90 -8.10 13.94
N MET A 226 -4.97 -7.35 13.34
CA MET A 226 -3.62 -7.15 13.88
C MET A 226 -3.65 -6.45 15.24
N ASN A 227 -4.50 -5.41 15.38
CA ASN A 227 -4.70 -4.71 16.63
C ASN A 227 -5.22 -5.64 17.75
N TYR A 228 -6.24 -6.45 17.47
CA TYR A 228 -6.70 -7.48 18.41
C TYR A 228 -5.62 -8.51 18.75
N GLY A 229 -4.77 -8.88 17.78
CA GLY A 229 -3.62 -9.74 18.03
C GLY A 229 -2.61 -9.14 19.02
N SER A 230 -2.40 -7.82 18.98
CA SER A 230 -1.54 -7.12 19.96
C SER A 230 -2.16 -6.99 21.35
N LEU A 231 -3.48 -7.21 21.45
CA LEU A 231 -4.25 -7.28 22.70
C LEU A 231 -4.47 -8.72 23.17
N ASP A 232 -3.75 -9.70 22.60
CA ASP A 232 -3.93 -11.15 22.81
C ASP A 232 -5.38 -11.65 22.61
N SER A 233 -6.20 -10.87 21.93
CA SER A 233 -7.62 -11.16 21.66
C SER A 233 -7.76 -11.96 20.36
N PHE A 234 -7.12 -13.14 20.31
CA PHE A 234 -6.97 -13.91 19.08
C PHE A 234 -8.28 -14.40 18.46
N ASP A 235 -9.32 -14.69 19.25
CA ASP A 235 -10.64 -15.04 18.69
C ASP A 235 -11.28 -13.86 17.94
N ALA A 236 -11.13 -12.63 18.45
CA ALA A 236 -11.58 -11.43 17.74
C ALA A 236 -10.74 -11.19 16.49
N ALA A 237 -9.42 -11.38 16.56
CA ALA A 237 -8.54 -11.28 15.41
C ALA A 237 -8.94 -12.27 14.30
N VAL A 238 -9.26 -13.52 14.63
CA VAL A 238 -9.72 -14.53 13.66
C VAL A 238 -11.00 -14.09 12.94
N ARG A 239 -11.97 -13.51 13.67
CA ARG A 239 -13.22 -13.01 13.04
C ARG A 239 -12.93 -11.91 12.03
N GLU A 240 -12.13 -10.91 12.42
CA GLU A 240 -11.77 -9.78 11.56
C GLU A 240 -10.95 -10.23 10.34
N TYR A 241 -9.97 -11.15 10.52
CA TYR A 241 -9.23 -11.70 9.38
C TYR A 241 -10.14 -12.46 8.41
N ARG A 242 -11.11 -13.23 8.92
CA ARG A 242 -12.08 -13.93 8.07
C ARG A 242 -12.95 -12.95 7.28
N GLU A 243 -13.37 -11.85 7.89
CA GLU A 243 -14.16 -10.83 7.19
C GLU A 243 -13.34 -10.11 6.12
N GLY A 244 -12.11 -9.70 6.44
CA GLY A 244 -11.20 -9.14 5.44
C GLY A 244 -10.90 -10.11 4.29
N LEU A 245 -10.76 -11.40 4.57
CA LEU A 245 -10.58 -12.43 3.55
C LEU A 245 -11.87 -12.76 2.78
N ARG A 246 -13.05 -12.56 3.36
CA ARG A 246 -14.31 -12.64 2.60
C ARG A 246 -14.33 -11.57 1.50
N LEU A 247 -13.84 -10.38 1.81
CA LEU A 247 -13.75 -9.24 0.89
C LEU A 247 -12.57 -9.36 -0.10
N LYS A 248 -11.42 -9.88 0.35
CA LYS A 248 -10.23 -10.14 -0.47
C LYS A 248 -9.70 -11.59 -0.25
N PRO A 249 -10.29 -12.60 -0.93
CA PRO A 249 -10.02 -14.03 -0.67
C PRO A 249 -8.58 -14.52 -0.84
N HIS A 250 -7.78 -13.83 -1.64
CA HIS A 250 -6.39 -14.21 -1.91
C HIS A 250 -5.38 -13.21 -1.34
N ASP A 251 -5.78 -12.42 -0.35
CA ASP A 251 -4.84 -11.55 0.34
C ASP A 251 -3.86 -12.39 1.17
N SER A 252 -2.60 -12.38 0.77
CA SER A 252 -1.59 -13.22 1.43
C SER A 252 -1.26 -12.74 2.84
N ALA A 253 -1.32 -11.43 3.12
CA ALA A 253 -1.07 -10.92 4.46
C ALA A 253 -2.20 -11.34 5.41
N GLY A 254 -3.45 -11.23 4.96
CA GLY A 254 -4.63 -11.72 5.66
C GLY A 254 -4.59 -13.23 5.91
N LEU A 255 -4.21 -14.04 4.92
CA LEU A 255 -4.07 -15.50 5.07
C LEU A 255 -3.01 -15.89 6.12
N MET A 256 -1.85 -15.23 6.08
CA MET A 256 -0.79 -15.43 7.07
C MET A 256 -1.23 -14.97 8.47
N GLY A 257 -1.90 -13.81 8.56
CA GLY A 257 -2.43 -13.26 9.81
C GLY A 257 -3.46 -14.19 10.45
N LEU A 258 -4.43 -14.67 9.66
CA LEU A 258 -5.43 -15.65 10.09
C LEU A 258 -4.77 -16.93 10.60
N ALA A 259 -3.83 -17.49 9.83
CA ALA A 259 -3.13 -18.70 10.22
C ALA A 259 -2.37 -18.53 11.54
N LYS A 260 -1.62 -17.44 11.71
CA LYS A 260 -0.90 -17.15 12.95
C LYS A 260 -1.85 -17.00 14.14
N ALA A 261 -2.97 -16.30 13.97
CA ALA A 261 -3.98 -16.16 15.02
C ALA A 261 -4.62 -17.52 15.40
N LEU A 262 -4.93 -18.36 14.41
CA LEU A 262 -5.45 -19.72 14.64
C LEU A 262 -4.44 -20.62 15.36
N LEU A 263 -3.15 -20.53 15.00
CA LEU A 263 -2.09 -21.27 15.69
C LEU A 263 -1.92 -20.82 17.15
N LYS A 264 -2.06 -19.52 17.45
CA LYS A 264 -2.09 -19.01 18.82
C LYS A 264 -3.25 -19.56 19.64
N LEU A 265 -4.38 -19.83 18.99
CA LEU A 265 -5.54 -20.51 19.58
C LEU A 265 -5.43 -22.04 19.56
N THR A 266 -4.29 -22.61 19.13
CA THR A 266 -4.09 -24.06 18.93
C THR A 266 -5.06 -24.73 17.95
N LYS A 267 -5.76 -23.94 17.12
CA LYS A 267 -6.68 -24.39 16.07
C LYS A 267 -5.91 -24.75 14.79
N THR A 268 -4.97 -25.70 14.92
CA THR A 268 -4.00 -26.05 13.87
C THR A 268 -4.66 -26.66 12.62
N SER A 269 -5.78 -27.39 12.79
CA SER A 269 -6.58 -27.91 11.68
C SER A 269 -7.08 -26.80 10.76
N ASP A 270 -7.51 -25.68 11.35
CA ASP A 270 -8.10 -24.55 10.64
C ASP A 270 -7.01 -23.65 10.03
N ALA A 271 -5.84 -23.59 10.65
CA ALA A 271 -4.70 -22.80 10.17
C ALA A 271 -4.05 -23.40 8.91
N THR A 272 -4.06 -24.73 8.79
CA THR A 272 -3.32 -25.44 7.73
C THR A 272 -3.81 -25.07 6.32
N PRO A 273 -5.12 -25.06 6.00
CA PRO A 273 -5.61 -24.62 4.69
C PRO A 273 -5.20 -23.19 4.32
N CYS A 274 -5.22 -22.27 5.29
CA CYS A 274 -4.79 -20.89 5.07
C CYS A 274 -3.29 -20.81 4.72
N LEU A 275 -2.46 -21.62 5.37
CA LEU A 275 -1.02 -21.68 5.10
C LEU A 275 -0.70 -22.37 3.78
N GLU A 276 -1.45 -23.40 3.40
CA GLU A 276 -1.33 -24.07 2.10
C GLU A 276 -1.65 -23.09 0.95
N GLU A 277 -2.73 -22.34 1.09
CA GLU A 277 -3.08 -21.28 0.15
C GLU A 277 -2.01 -20.18 0.12
N TYR A 278 -1.51 -19.76 1.30
CA TYR A 278 -0.43 -18.79 1.39
C TYR A 278 0.85 -19.26 0.68
N VAL A 279 1.28 -20.51 0.81
CA VAL A 279 2.48 -20.98 0.09
C VAL A 279 2.23 -21.16 -1.40
N ARG A 280 0.97 -21.40 -1.81
CA ARG A 280 0.59 -21.50 -3.23
C ARG A 280 0.68 -20.15 -3.94
N LEU A 281 0.12 -19.09 -3.35
CA LEU A 281 0.16 -17.73 -3.92
C LEU A 281 1.59 -17.19 -4.04
N LYS A 282 2.49 -17.83 -3.32
CA LYS A 282 3.59 -17.15 -2.70
C LYS A 282 4.63 -18.30 -2.49
N PRO A 283 5.24 -18.85 -3.56
CA PRO A 283 6.00 -20.11 -3.53
C PRO A 283 7.48 -20.00 -3.13
N ASN A 284 8.03 -18.79 -3.00
CA ASN A 284 9.47 -18.58 -2.77
C ASN A 284 9.81 -17.99 -1.40
N ASP A 285 8.87 -17.93 -0.46
CA ASP A 285 9.12 -17.38 0.88
C ASP A 285 9.21 -18.48 1.91
N ALA A 286 10.32 -18.43 2.62
CA ALA A 286 10.69 -19.37 3.65
C ALA A 286 9.76 -19.28 4.87
N GLU A 287 9.23 -18.10 5.20
CA GLU A 287 8.35 -17.91 6.36
C GLU A 287 7.09 -18.75 6.21
N GLY A 288 6.41 -18.68 5.06
CA GLY A 288 5.23 -19.51 4.77
C GLY A 288 5.46 -21.00 4.99
N PHE A 289 6.55 -21.54 4.44
CA PHE A 289 6.89 -22.96 4.62
C PHE A 289 7.30 -23.30 6.04
N TYR A 290 7.97 -22.39 6.75
CA TYR A 290 8.34 -22.58 8.14
C TYR A 290 7.09 -22.68 9.02
N VAL A 291 6.16 -21.73 8.90
CA VAL A 291 4.92 -21.70 9.68
C VAL A 291 4.04 -22.93 9.37
N LEU A 292 3.93 -23.31 8.09
CA LEU A 292 3.23 -24.54 7.68
C LEU A 292 3.89 -25.80 8.27
N GLY A 293 5.23 -25.87 8.27
CA GLY A 293 5.97 -26.97 8.89
C GLY A 293 5.74 -27.06 10.40
N CYS A 294 5.69 -25.93 11.10
CA CYS A 294 5.33 -25.86 12.51
C CYS A 294 3.90 -26.37 12.74
N ALA A 295 2.94 -25.93 11.93
CA ALA A 295 1.56 -26.38 12.01
C ALA A 295 1.44 -27.91 11.84
N TRP A 296 2.09 -28.50 10.84
CA TRP A 296 2.07 -29.96 10.65
C TRP A 296 2.74 -30.74 11.78
N ARG A 297 3.84 -30.23 12.34
CA ARG A 297 4.50 -30.85 13.49
C ARG A 297 3.56 -30.88 14.70
N ASP A 298 2.86 -29.78 14.96
CA ASP A 298 1.99 -29.64 16.12
C ASP A 298 0.69 -30.47 15.93
N ALA A 299 0.18 -30.57 14.70
CA ALA A 299 -0.89 -31.49 14.35
C ALA A 299 -0.48 -32.97 14.53
N GLY A 300 0.72 -33.34 14.07
CA GLY A 300 1.25 -34.70 14.23
C GLY A 300 1.46 -35.10 15.69
N ARG A 301 1.92 -34.18 16.54
CA ARG A 301 2.01 -34.39 18.00
C ARG A 301 0.65 -34.60 18.64
N SER A 302 -0.37 -33.85 18.21
CA SER A 302 -1.73 -33.96 18.72
C SER A 302 -2.38 -35.29 18.35
N VAL A 303 -2.14 -35.78 17.13
CA VAL A 303 -2.61 -37.12 16.69
C VAL A 303 -1.94 -38.23 17.49
N LEU A 304 -0.61 -38.15 17.71
CA LEU A 304 0.12 -39.13 18.51
C LEU A 304 -0.32 -39.12 19.99
N ALA A 305 -0.57 -37.94 20.57
CA ALA A 305 -1.09 -37.80 21.93
C ALA A 305 -2.53 -38.30 22.08
N GLY A 306 -3.37 -38.15 21.04
CA GLY A 306 -4.69 -38.76 20.99
C GLY A 306 -4.64 -40.29 20.86
N CYS A 307 -3.73 -40.81 20.03
CA CYS A 307 -3.56 -42.25 19.83
C CYS A 307 -2.99 -42.97 21.06
N SER A 308 -2.15 -42.34 21.87
CA SER A 308 -1.68 -42.93 23.14
C SER A 308 -2.80 -43.09 24.18
N THR A 309 -3.94 -42.39 24.00
CA THR A 309 -5.13 -42.54 24.85
C THR A 309 -6.19 -43.51 24.32
N GLN A 310 -6.07 -43.99 23.06
CA GLN A 310 -6.98 -44.98 22.47
C GLN A 310 -6.22 -45.93 21.50
N PRO A 311 -5.68 -47.07 21.98
CA PRO A 311 -4.78 -47.94 21.20
C PRO A 311 -5.41 -48.72 20.04
N GLY A 312 -6.74 -48.66 19.83
CA GLY A 312 -7.47 -49.59 18.97
C GLY A 312 -7.74 -49.19 17.50
N ARG A 313 -7.44 -47.95 17.08
CA ARG A 313 -7.88 -47.41 15.76
C ARG A 313 -6.78 -47.29 14.69
N LEU A 314 -5.73 -48.11 14.76
CA LEU A 314 -4.50 -47.87 13.97
C LEU A 314 -4.49 -48.34 12.51
N ARG A 315 -5.53 -48.98 11.94
CA ARG A 315 -5.40 -49.56 10.59
C ARG A 315 -5.91 -48.75 9.40
N HIS A 316 -6.70 -47.68 9.58
CA HIS A 316 -7.37 -47.07 8.41
C HIS A 316 -7.44 -45.54 8.31
N GLN A 317 -6.75 -44.75 9.16
CA GLN A 317 -6.90 -43.28 9.14
C GLN A 317 -5.61 -42.46 9.06
N VAL A 318 -4.50 -43.05 8.62
CA VAL A 318 -3.30 -42.24 8.32
C VAL A 318 -3.15 -42.12 6.80
N PRO A 319 -3.63 -41.02 6.16
CA PRO A 319 -3.18 -40.70 4.83
C PRO A 319 -1.77 -40.14 4.96
N PHE A 320 -0.76 -41.01 5.12
CA PHE A 320 0.61 -40.71 4.75
C PHE A 320 0.68 -40.65 3.22
N ARG A 321 -0.05 -39.71 2.60
CA ARG A 321 0.15 -39.39 1.20
C ARG A 321 1.52 -38.77 1.11
N LYS A 322 2.41 -39.47 0.41
CA LYS A 322 3.75 -39.02 -0.02
C LYS A 322 3.64 -37.67 -0.72
N ASN A 323 3.64 -36.57 0.03
CA ASN A 323 3.67 -35.23 -0.53
C ASN A 323 5.12 -34.94 -0.97
N VAL A 324 5.37 -35.22 -2.26
CA VAL A 324 6.62 -34.91 -2.99
C VAL A 324 7.04 -33.44 -2.80
N VAL A 325 6.10 -32.55 -2.49
CA VAL A 325 6.33 -31.12 -2.22
C VAL A 325 7.06 -30.90 -0.89
N ALA A 326 6.64 -31.55 0.20
CA ALA A 326 7.30 -31.41 1.51
C ALA A 326 8.76 -31.91 1.47
N ASN A 327 9.01 -32.98 0.71
CA ASN A 327 10.35 -33.53 0.53
C ASN A 327 11.25 -32.63 -0.36
N ARG A 328 10.67 -31.89 -1.32
CA ARG A 328 11.38 -30.85 -2.08
C ARG A 328 11.68 -29.61 -1.23
N SER A 329 10.76 -29.23 -0.33
CA SER A 329 10.94 -28.09 0.59
C SER A 329 12.01 -28.38 1.65
N LEU A 330 12.04 -29.58 2.23
CA LEU A 330 13.10 -30.03 3.14
C LEU A 330 14.46 -30.09 2.44
N LYS A 331 14.51 -30.53 1.17
CA LYS A 331 15.73 -30.49 0.35
C LYS A 331 16.18 -29.07 -0.04
N ARG A 332 15.28 -28.08 -0.11
CA ARG A 332 15.65 -26.67 -0.32
C ARG A 332 16.15 -26.03 0.97
N LEU A 333 15.48 -26.27 2.10
CA LEU A 333 15.91 -25.79 3.42
C LEU A 333 17.29 -26.33 3.81
N SER A 334 17.60 -27.60 3.52
CA SER A 334 18.92 -28.19 3.80
C SER A 334 20.05 -27.66 2.92
N ARG A 335 19.76 -27.04 1.78
CA ARG A 335 20.77 -26.37 0.93
C ARG A 335 21.07 -24.94 1.40
N ILE A 336 20.08 -24.27 1.98
CA ILE A 336 20.21 -22.88 2.47
C ILE A 336 20.94 -22.84 3.83
N LEU A 337 20.81 -23.90 4.64
CA LEU A 337 21.39 -23.98 5.98
C LEU A 337 22.77 -24.67 6.05
N LYS A 338 23.43 -24.95 4.91
CA LYS A 338 24.82 -25.43 4.94
C LYS A 338 25.76 -24.26 5.26
N PRO A 339 26.55 -24.31 6.35
CA PRO A 339 27.62 -23.34 6.55
C PRO A 339 28.66 -23.49 5.43
N PRO A 340 29.36 -22.41 5.03
CA PRO A 340 30.42 -22.49 4.05
C PRO A 340 31.50 -23.44 4.58
N SER A 341 31.77 -24.51 3.83
CA SER A 341 32.94 -25.34 4.04
C SER A 341 34.19 -24.46 3.89
N GLY A 342 34.94 -24.34 4.99
CA GLY A 342 36.22 -23.64 5.02
C GLY A 342 37.29 -24.28 4.17
#